data_AF-A0A521D1W8-F1
#
_entry.id   AF-A0A521D1W8-F1
#
_cell.length_a   1.000
_cell.length_b   1.000
_cell.length_c   1.000
_cell.angle_alpha   90.00
_cell.angle_beta   90.00
_cell.angle_gamma   90.00
#
_symmetry.space_group_name_H-M   'P 1'
#
loop_
_entity.id
_entity.type
_entity.pdbx_description
1 polymer ?
#
loop_
_entity_poly.entity_id
_entity_poly.type
_entity_poly.pdbx_seq_one_letter_code
_entity_poly.pdbx_strand_id
1 'polypeptide(L)'
;MLISIMKKFPILILISFFGFSAFAQDLQSAQNELNDLIKRRNELFQEWKRNENENNAFFGGKSKKDLQRIIETQQTIINIDNEIMTAIQKVEGQRSSAVIAKRDDLSERTLKFDQEQKRLQNLISQRNYKIRNQDEQLGDLEQRTKNLSYALFICVCLLVALSYFTVAWKK
;
A
#
# COMPACT_ATOMS: atom_id res chain seq x y z
N MET A 1 -13.06 35.38 3.25
CA MET A 1 -13.35 33.94 3.05
C MET A 1 -12.19 33.03 3.48
N LEU A 2 -10.94 33.34 3.14
CA LEU A 2 -9.73 32.55 3.48
C LEU A 2 -9.48 32.34 4.99
N ILE A 3 -9.79 33.32 5.85
CA ILE A 3 -9.58 33.23 7.31
C ILE A 3 -10.50 32.18 7.98
N SER A 4 -11.68 31.91 7.40
CA SER A 4 -12.62 30.90 7.92
C SER A 4 -12.16 29.46 7.60
N ILE A 5 -11.36 29.28 6.55
CA ILE A 5 -10.83 27.99 6.12
C ILE A 5 -9.65 27.57 7.02
N MET A 6 -8.78 28.50 7.40
CA MET A 6 -7.60 28.21 8.25
C MET A 6 -7.97 27.80 9.69
N LYS A 7 -9.10 28.28 10.24
CA LYS A 7 -9.56 27.91 11.59
C LYS A 7 -10.16 26.50 11.66
N LYS A 8 -10.61 25.94 10.53
CA LYS A 8 -11.21 24.60 10.44
C LYS A 8 -10.19 23.49 10.15
N PHE A 9 -8.99 23.87 9.72
CA PHE A 9 -7.87 22.98 9.45
C PHE A 9 -7.39 22.15 10.66
N PRO A 10 -7.25 22.71 11.89
CA PRO A 10 -6.81 21.92 13.04
C PRO A 10 -7.87 20.90 13.50
N ILE A 11 -9.16 21.21 13.32
CA ILE A 11 -10.26 20.30 13.67
C ILE A 11 -10.26 19.08 12.74
N LEU A 12 -9.97 19.28 11.46
CA LEU A 12 -9.94 18.20 10.47
C LEU A 12 -8.78 17.22 10.70
N ILE A 13 -7.62 17.73 11.15
CA ILE A 13 -6.45 16.91 11.53
C ILE A 13 -6.74 16.10 12.80
N LEU A 14 -7.44 16.68 13.78
CA LEU A 14 -7.78 16.01 15.04
C LEU A 14 -8.76 14.84 14.83
N ILE A 15 -9.70 14.99 13.89
CA ILE A 15 -10.67 13.93 13.51
C ILE A 15 -9.95 12.79 12.78
N SER A 16 -8.98 13.08 11.91
CA SER A 16 -8.19 12.05 11.22
C SER A 16 -7.32 11.22 12.17
N PHE A 17 -6.84 11.79 13.29
CA PHE A 17 -6.02 11.08 14.26
C PHE A 17 -6.85 10.14 15.18
N PHE A 18 -8.09 10.52 15.50
CA PHE A 18 -9.00 9.69 16.32
C PHE A 18 -9.57 8.47 15.58
N GLY A 19 -9.71 8.54 14.25
CA GLY A 19 -10.29 7.44 13.46
C GLY A 19 -9.40 6.20 13.36
N PHE A 20 -8.06 6.36 13.46
CA PHE A 20 -7.13 5.25 13.25
C PHE A 20 -6.93 4.38 14.50
N SER A 21 -7.09 4.95 15.70
CA SER A 21 -6.95 4.19 16.96
C SER A 21 -8.12 3.24 17.24
N ALA A 22 -9.31 3.52 16.70
CA ALA A 22 -10.50 2.72 16.95
C ALA A 22 -10.41 1.29 16.37
N PHE A 23 -9.77 1.12 15.20
CA PHE A 23 -9.65 -0.19 14.55
C PHE A 23 -8.58 -1.10 15.19
N ALA A 24 -7.45 -0.52 15.61
CA ALA A 24 -6.38 -1.29 16.25
C ALA A 24 -6.79 -1.80 17.64
N GLN A 25 -7.67 -1.06 18.33
CA GLN A 25 -8.16 -1.42 19.66
C GLN A 25 -9.15 -2.60 19.61
N ASP A 26 -9.90 -2.76 18.52
CA ASP A 26 -10.94 -3.80 18.39
C ASP A 26 -10.36 -5.22 18.27
N LEU A 27 -9.32 -5.42 17.43
CA LEU A 27 -8.67 -6.73 17.29
C LEU A 27 -7.92 -7.14 18.57
N GLN A 28 -7.23 -6.19 19.20
CA GLN A 28 -6.53 -6.46 20.45
C GLN A 28 -7.51 -6.80 21.58
N SER A 29 -8.65 -6.09 21.64
CA SER A 29 -9.71 -6.37 22.61
C SER A 29 -10.30 -7.77 22.39
N ALA A 30 -10.60 -8.16 21.16
CA ALA A 30 -11.12 -9.49 20.84
C ALA A 30 -10.12 -10.61 21.17
N GLN A 31 -8.82 -10.38 20.94
CA GLN A 31 -7.77 -11.33 21.30
C GLN A 31 -7.61 -11.47 22.82
N ASN A 32 -7.74 -10.37 23.57
CA ASN A 32 -7.70 -10.40 25.04
C ASN A 32 -8.91 -11.16 25.62
N GLU A 33 -10.11 -10.88 25.10
CA GLU A 33 -11.36 -11.58 25.46
C GLU A 33 -11.22 -13.11 25.26
N LEU A 34 -10.68 -13.53 24.11
CA LEU A 34 -10.40 -14.95 23.84
C LEU A 34 -9.41 -15.56 24.85
N ASN A 35 -8.34 -14.84 25.18
CA ASN A 35 -7.33 -15.32 26.12
C ASN A 35 -7.91 -15.51 27.54
N ASP A 36 -8.78 -14.59 27.97
CA ASP A 36 -9.45 -14.68 29.27
C ASP A 36 -10.41 -15.88 29.32
N LEU A 37 -11.16 -16.13 28.24
CA LEU A 37 -12.04 -17.31 28.13
C LEU A 37 -11.23 -18.62 28.17
N ILE A 38 -10.11 -18.70 27.44
CA ILE A 38 -9.22 -19.87 27.46
C ILE A 38 -8.66 -20.11 28.87
N LYS A 39 -8.24 -19.04 29.56
CA LYS A 39 -7.76 -19.13 30.94
C LYS A 39 -8.86 -19.68 31.86
N ARG A 40 -10.08 -19.15 31.74
CA ARG A 40 -11.22 -19.59 32.54
C ARG A 40 -11.58 -21.06 32.28
N ARG A 41 -11.55 -21.48 31.01
CA ARG A 41 -11.73 -22.87 30.60
C ARG A 41 -10.70 -23.78 31.26
N ASN A 42 -9.43 -23.36 31.29
CA ASN A 42 -8.37 -24.15 31.92
C ASN A 42 -8.59 -24.28 33.43
N GLU A 43 -8.98 -23.21 34.13
CA GLU A 43 -9.33 -23.26 35.55
C GLU A 43 -10.45 -24.26 35.82
N LEU A 44 -11.55 -24.19 35.05
CA LEU A 44 -12.68 -25.12 35.15
C LEU A 44 -12.28 -26.56 34.83
N PHE A 45 -11.41 -26.77 33.86
CA PHE A 45 -10.91 -28.09 33.51
C PHE A 45 -10.05 -28.69 34.64
N GLN A 46 -9.22 -27.88 35.31
CA GLN A 46 -8.47 -28.33 36.49
C GLN A 46 -9.40 -28.65 37.65
N GLU A 47 -10.44 -27.84 37.87
CA GLU A 47 -11.47 -28.12 38.88
C GLU A 47 -12.23 -29.41 38.59
N TRP A 48 -12.67 -29.59 37.34
CA TRP A 48 -13.30 -30.84 36.90
C TRP A 48 -12.38 -32.03 37.13
N LYS A 49 -11.10 -31.94 36.74
CA LYS A 49 -10.11 -33.01 36.93
C LYS A 49 -9.90 -33.34 38.41
N ARG A 50 -9.90 -32.34 39.28
CA ARG A 50 -9.84 -32.56 40.74
C ARG A 50 -11.09 -33.27 41.24
N ASN A 51 -12.28 -32.81 40.85
CA ASN A 51 -13.56 -33.41 41.25
C ASN A 51 -13.71 -34.84 40.70
N GLU A 52 -13.16 -35.11 39.52
CA GLU A 52 -13.11 -36.43 38.90
C GLU A 52 -12.12 -37.38 39.59
N ASN A 53 -11.03 -36.87 40.17
CA ASN A 53 -10.08 -37.68 40.92
C ASN A 53 -10.43 -37.84 42.41
N GLU A 54 -11.26 -36.96 42.96
CA GLU A 54 -11.79 -37.12 44.32
C GLU A 54 -12.75 -38.32 44.37
N ASN A 55 -12.31 -39.37 45.06
CA ASN A 55 -13.15 -40.48 45.49
C ASN A 55 -13.45 -40.27 46.98
N ASN A 56 -14.71 -40.04 47.32
CA ASN A 56 -15.13 -39.96 48.73
C ASN A 56 -15.04 -41.36 49.36
N ALA A 57 -13.94 -41.58 50.06
CA ALA A 57 -13.45 -42.88 50.53
C ALA A 57 -14.18 -43.42 51.78
N PHE A 58 -15.52 -43.43 51.79
CA PHE A 58 -16.28 -44.21 52.79
C PHE A 58 -16.86 -45.51 52.22
N PHE A 59 -17.10 -45.59 50.90
CA PHE A 59 -17.55 -46.82 50.21
C PHE A 59 -16.90 -47.06 48.84
N GLY A 60 -15.76 -46.42 48.56
CA GLY A 60 -14.96 -46.73 47.35
C GLY A 60 -15.53 -46.24 46.02
N GLY A 61 -16.42 -45.24 46.02
CA GLY A 61 -17.00 -44.67 44.79
C GLY A 61 -17.38 -43.19 44.93
N LYS A 62 -17.86 -42.58 43.83
CA LYS A 62 -18.36 -41.20 43.82
C LYS A 62 -19.77 -41.13 44.40
N SER A 63 -20.06 -40.14 45.24
CA SER A 63 -21.43 -39.92 45.71
C SER A 63 -22.29 -39.25 44.63
N LYS A 64 -23.62 -39.34 44.75
CA LYS A 64 -24.55 -38.61 43.86
C LYS A 64 -24.25 -37.10 43.82
N LYS A 65 -23.86 -36.51 44.96
CA LYS A 65 -23.50 -35.08 45.04
C LYS A 65 -22.21 -34.77 44.27
N ASP A 66 -21.23 -35.67 44.31
CA ASP A 66 -19.97 -35.51 43.58
C ASP A 66 -20.21 -35.59 42.08
N LEU A 67 -21.01 -36.57 41.63
CA LEU A 67 -21.42 -36.70 40.23
C LEU A 67 -22.17 -35.45 39.74
N GLN A 68 -23.06 -34.89 40.56
CA GLN A 68 -23.79 -33.68 40.20
C GLN A 68 -22.85 -32.48 40.04
N ARG A 69 -21.87 -32.31 40.94
CA ARG A 69 -20.84 -31.26 40.82
C ARG A 69 -19.98 -31.42 39.56
N ILE A 70 -19.61 -32.65 39.22
CA ILE A 70 -18.85 -32.96 38.00
C ILE A 70 -19.66 -32.55 36.76
N ILE A 71 -20.95 -32.90 36.70
CA ILE A 71 -21.85 -32.55 35.60
C ILE A 71 -22.03 -31.03 35.49
N GLU A 72 -22.25 -30.33 36.61
CA GLU A 72 -22.38 -28.86 36.64
C GLU A 72 -21.10 -28.17 36.14
N THR A 73 -19.93 -28.69 36.53
CA THR A 73 -18.64 -28.18 36.06
C THR A 73 -18.48 -28.43 34.56
N GLN A 74 -18.85 -29.62 34.06
CA GLN A 74 -18.82 -29.94 32.64
C GLN A 74 -19.76 -29.06 31.82
N GLN A 75 -20.99 -28.81 32.30
CA GLN A 75 -21.94 -27.92 31.64
C GLN A 75 -21.37 -26.50 31.52
N THR A 76 -20.68 -26.04 32.56
CA THR A 76 -20.01 -24.74 32.56
C THR A 76 -18.86 -24.70 31.56
N ILE A 77 -18.06 -25.77 31.47
CA ILE A 77 -16.99 -25.90 30.46
C ILE A 77 -17.57 -25.84 29.05
N ILE A 78 -18.66 -26.55 28.76
CA ILE A 78 -19.32 -26.54 27.45
C ILE A 78 -19.80 -25.13 27.08
N ASN A 79 -20.38 -24.40 28.03
CA ASN A 79 -20.81 -23.02 27.80
C ASN A 79 -19.61 -22.11 27.46
N ILE A 80 -18.52 -22.23 28.21
CA ILE A 80 -17.28 -21.49 27.93
C ILE A 80 -16.67 -21.90 26.58
N ASP A 81 -16.69 -23.18 26.22
CA ASP A 81 -16.17 -23.64 24.93
C ASP A 81 -16.99 -23.04 23.75
N ASN A 82 -18.31 -22.85 23.91
CA ASN A 82 -19.15 -22.14 22.94
C ASN A 82 -18.81 -20.64 22.84
N GLU A 83 -18.55 -19.99 23.98
CA GLU A 83 -18.09 -18.60 24.02
C GLU A 83 -16.72 -18.45 23.34
N ILE A 84 -15.79 -19.37 23.60
CA ILE A 84 -14.48 -19.44 22.93
C ILE A 84 -14.67 -19.55 21.42
N MET A 85 -15.57 -20.43 20.95
CA MET A 85 -15.80 -20.60 19.52
C MET A 85 -16.30 -19.30 18.87
N THR A 86 -17.18 -18.58 19.55
CA THR A 86 -17.70 -17.29 19.07
C THR A 86 -16.58 -16.23 19.05
N ALA A 87 -15.74 -16.18 20.08
CA ALA A 87 -14.59 -15.28 20.14
C ALA A 87 -13.55 -15.58 19.04
N ILE A 88 -13.29 -16.85 18.74
CA ILE A 88 -12.41 -17.27 17.63
C ILE A 88 -12.96 -16.74 16.29
N GLN A 89 -14.25 -16.96 16.02
CA GLN A 89 -14.89 -16.49 14.79
C GLN A 89 -14.78 -14.97 14.62
N LYS A 90 -14.94 -14.22 15.72
CA LYS A 90 -14.78 -12.75 15.73
C LYS A 90 -13.35 -12.33 15.36
N VAL A 91 -12.34 -12.95 15.98
CA VAL A 91 -10.92 -12.68 15.69
C VAL A 91 -10.57 -13.04 14.24
N GLU A 92 -11.03 -14.19 13.74
CA GLU A 92 -10.80 -14.62 12.36
C GLU A 92 -11.48 -13.70 11.35
N GLY A 93 -12.73 -13.29 11.60
CA GLY A 93 -13.45 -12.35 10.75
C GLY A 93 -12.75 -11.01 10.63
N GLN A 94 -12.25 -10.46 11.74
CA GLN A 94 -11.47 -9.22 11.75
C GLN A 94 -10.14 -9.38 10.99
N ARG A 95 -9.40 -10.49 11.19
CA ARG A 95 -8.16 -10.76 10.46
C ARG A 95 -8.38 -10.91 8.96
N SER A 96 -9.39 -11.67 8.56
CA SER A 96 -9.74 -11.88 7.14
C SER A 96 -10.08 -10.55 6.46
N SER A 97 -10.91 -9.72 7.13
CA SER A 97 -11.26 -8.38 6.64
C SER A 97 -10.04 -7.48 6.48
N ALA A 98 -9.11 -7.50 7.45
CA ALA A 98 -7.87 -6.73 7.36
C ALA A 98 -6.95 -7.22 6.22
N VAL A 99 -6.87 -8.53 5.99
CA VAL A 99 -6.10 -9.11 4.88
C VAL A 99 -6.71 -8.72 3.53
N ILE A 100 -8.03 -8.80 3.38
CA ILE A 100 -8.73 -8.39 2.16
C ILE A 100 -8.51 -6.91 1.88
N ALA A 101 -8.71 -6.04 2.87
CA ALA A 101 -8.48 -4.60 2.72
C ALA A 101 -7.04 -4.27 2.31
N LYS A 102 -6.05 -4.96 2.90
CA LYS A 102 -4.64 -4.79 2.52
C LYS A 102 -4.36 -5.28 1.10
N ARG A 103 -4.97 -6.39 0.69
CA ARG A 103 -4.85 -6.90 -0.67
C ARG A 103 -5.42 -5.92 -1.70
N ASP A 104 -6.57 -5.34 -1.40
CA ASP A 104 -7.24 -4.38 -2.29
C ASP A 104 -6.42 -3.09 -2.43
N ASP A 105 -5.88 -2.54 -1.33
CA ASP A 105 -4.97 -1.38 -1.38
C ASP A 105 -3.71 -1.65 -2.21
N LEU A 106 -3.09 -2.83 -2.03
CA LEU A 106 -1.92 -3.22 -2.83
C LEU A 106 -2.26 -3.36 -4.32
N SER A 107 -3.43 -3.92 -4.63
CA SER A 107 -3.93 -4.03 -6.01
C SER A 107 -4.12 -2.65 -6.63
N GLU A 108 -4.78 -1.73 -5.91
CA GLU A 108 -5.01 -0.36 -6.37
C GLU A 108 -3.69 0.41 -6.59
N ARG A 109 -2.74 0.28 -5.66
CA ARG A 109 -1.39 0.88 -5.82
C ARG A 109 -0.67 0.34 -7.04
N THR A 110 -0.75 -0.97 -7.27
CA THR A 110 -0.13 -1.62 -8.43
C THR A 110 -0.73 -1.09 -9.73
N LEU A 111 -2.05 -0.95 -9.80
CA LEU A 111 -2.74 -0.36 -10.95
C LEU A 111 -2.32 1.10 -11.20
N LYS A 112 -2.22 1.91 -10.14
CA LYS A 112 -1.74 3.30 -10.24
C LYS A 112 -0.29 3.37 -10.73
N PHE A 113 0.59 2.49 -10.25
CA PHE A 113 1.97 2.44 -10.70
C PHE A 113 2.08 2.01 -12.17
N ASP A 114 1.30 1.03 -12.62
CA ASP A 114 1.27 0.63 -14.03
C ASP A 114 0.79 1.77 -14.94
N GLN A 115 -0.25 2.51 -14.51
CA GLN A 115 -0.72 3.69 -15.23
C GLN A 115 0.33 4.79 -15.31
N GLU A 116 1.00 5.12 -14.20
CA GLU A 116 2.05 6.13 -14.19
C GLU A 116 3.26 5.70 -15.00
N GLN A 117 3.63 4.41 -14.96
CA GLN A 117 4.70 3.86 -15.78
C GLN A 117 4.40 4.01 -17.27
N LYS A 118 3.17 3.67 -17.71
CA LYS A 118 2.72 3.90 -19.09
C LYS A 118 2.74 5.39 -19.46
N ARG A 119 2.30 6.26 -18.55
CA ARG A 119 2.34 7.71 -18.74
C ARG A 119 3.76 8.22 -18.95
N LEU A 120 4.69 7.79 -18.10
CA LEU A 120 6.11 8.15 -18.19
C LEU A 120 6.76 7.62 -19.47
N GLN A 121 6.47 6.38 -19.86
CA GLN A 121 6.95 5.81 -21.12
C GLN A 121 6.45 6.62 -22.33
N ASN A 122 5.18 7.03 -22.33
CA ASN A 122 4.62 7.89 -23.37
C ASN A 122 5.31 9.26 -23.40
N LEU A 123 5.55 9.88 -22.23
CA LEU A 123 6.26 11.16 -22.14
C LEU A 123 7.70 11.06 -22.64
N ILE A 124 8.41 9.99 -22.29
CA ILE A 124 9.77 9.71 -22.79
C ILE A 124 9.74 9.54 -24.31
N SER A 125 8.78 8.78 -24.84
CA SER A 125 8.65 8.55 -26.27
C SER A 125 8.37 9.85 -27.04
N GLN A 126 7.49 10.71 -26.51
CA GLN A 126 7.21 12.04 -27.08
C GLN A 126 8.43 12.96 -27.02
N ARG A 127 9.17 12.95 -25.90
CA ARG A 127 10.42 13.70 -25.75
C ARG A 127 11.47 13.24 -26.76
N ASN A 128 11.66 11.94 -26.92
CA ASN A 128 12.62 11.37 -27.87
C ASN A 128 12.25 11.72 -29.31
N TYR A 129 10.97 11.64 -29.67
CA TYR A 129 10.50 12.09 -30.98
C TYR A 129 10.80 13.57 -31.22
N LYS A 130 10.55 14.43 -30.23
CA LYS A 130 10.86 15.86 -30.32
C LYS A 130 12.35 16.14 -30.47
N ILE A 131 13.20 15.45 -29.71
CA ILE A 131 14.67 15.57 -29.82
C ILE A 131 15.10 15.18 -31.23
N ARG A 132 14.63 14.05 -31.75
CA ARG A 132 14.97 13.59 -33.11
C ARG A 132 14.58 14.62 -34.18
N ASN A 133 13.38 15.19 -34.10
CA ASN A 133 12.96 16.23 -35.03
C ASN A 133 13.82 17.49 -34.92
N GLN A 134 14.27 17.86 -33.71
CA GLN A 134 15.17 18.99 -33.52
C GLN A 134 16.55 18.71 -34.09
N ASP A 135 17.11 17.52 -33.89
CA ASP A 135 18.39 17.11 -34.46
C ASP A 135 18.35 17.10 -36.00
N GLU A 136 17.26 16.61 -36.60
CA GLU A 136 17.05 16.66 -38.05
C GLU A 136 16.99 18.09 -38.58
N GLN A 137 16.28 18.99 -37.88
CA GLN A 137 16.22 20.41 -38.25
C GLN A 137 17.58 21.09 -38.13
N LEU A 138 18.34 20.81 -37.07
CA LEU A 138 19.70 21.33 -36.91
C LEU A 138 20.62 20.85 -38.04
N GLY A 139 20.53 19.57 -38.42
CA GLY A 139 21.28 19.02 -39.55
C GLY A 139 20.97 19.72 -40.89
N ASP A 140 19.69 19.96 -41.20
CA ASP A 140 19.30 20.69 -42.42
C ASP A 140 19.82 22.14 -42.41
N LEU A 141 19.75 22.82 -41.25
CA LEU A 141 20.28 24.18 -41.09
C LEU A 141 21.81 24.23 -41.26
N GLU A 142 22.54 23.26 -40.69
CA GLU A 142 24.00 23.15 -40.89
C GLU A 142 24.35 22.92 -42.35
N GLN A 143 23.59 22.09 -43.06
CA GLN A 143 23.84 21.83 -44.48
C GLN A 143 23.56 23.08 -45.33
N ARG A 144 22.48 23.80 -45.04
CA ARG A 144 22.17 25.08 -45.72
C ARG A 144 23.23 26.15 -45.46
N THR A 145 23.70 26.29 -44.23
CA THR A 145 24.75 27.26 -43.88
C THR A 145 26.08 26.94 -44.55
N LYS A 146 26.46 25.66 -44.63
CA LYS A 146 27.63 25.21 -45.42
C LYS A 146 27.46 25.52 -46.91
N ASN A 147 26.31 25.21 -47.49
CA ASN A 147 26.05 25.50 -48.91
C ASN A 147 26.12 27.01 -49.21
N LEU A 148 25.54 27.84 -48.33
CA LEU A 148 25.61 29.30 -48.44
C LEU A 148 27.04 29.82 -48.29
N SER A 149 27.84 29.27 -47.37
CA SER A 149 29.23 29.69 -47.21
C SER A 149 30.09 29.33 -48.42
N TYR A 150 29.89 28.15 -49.02
CA TYR A 150 30.54 27.78 -50.29
C TYR A 150 30.12 28.70 -51.44
N ALA A 151 28.83 29.01 -51.56
CA ALA A 151 28.34 29.92 -52.59
C ALA A 151 28.96 31.33 -52.45
N LEU A 152 29.03 31.87 -51.24
CA LEU A 152 29.67 33.15 -50.96
C LEU A 152 31.17 33.12 -51.31
N PHE A 153 31.88 32.04 -50.96
CA PHE A 153 33.29 31.88 -51.31
C PHE A 153 33.50 31.92 -52.83
N ILE A 154 32.68 31.18 -53.59
CA ILE A 154 32.72 31.19 -55.07
C ILE A 154 32.43 32.59 -55.62
N CYS A 155 31.42 33.28 -55.12
CA CYS A 155 31.10 34.66 -55.53
C CYS A 155 32.28 35.61 -55.27
N VAL A 156 32.93 35.53 -54.11
CA VAL A 156 34.11 36.35 -53.80
C VAL A 156 35.26 36.04 -54.76
N CYS A 157 35.55 34.76 -55.03
CA CYS A 157 36.57 34.37 -56.01
C CYS A 157 36.27 34.91 -57.42
N LEU A 158 35.02 34.86 -57.86
CA LEU A 158 34.61 35.40 -59.17
C LEU A 158 34.76 36.92 -59.24
N LEU A 159 34.39 37.66 -58.18
CA LEU A 159 34.59 39.10 -58.11
C LEU A 159 36.07 39.49 -58.17
N VAL A 160 36.92 38.75 -57.45
CA VAL A 160 38.37 38.94 -57.51
C VAL A 160 38.90 38.66 -58.92
N ALA A 161 38.51 37.55 -59.55
CA ALA A 161 38.92 37.23 -60.92
C ALA A 161 38.51 38.30 -61.94
N LEU A 162 37.27 38.82 -61.83
CA LEU A 162 36.79 39.93 -62.66
C LEU A 162 37.60 41.20 -62.45
N SER A 163 37.95 41.53 -61.20
CA SER A 163 38.79 42.70 -60.90
C SER A 163 40.17 42.58 -61.56
N TYR A 164 40.82 41.41 -61.51
CA TYR A 164 42.09 41.17 -62.20
C TYR A 164 41.95 41.26 -63.72
N PHE A 165 40.87 40.72 -64.30
CA PHE A 165 40.63 40.79 -65.73
C PHE A 165 40.50 42.23 -66.23
N THR A 166 39.73 43.07 -65.51
CA THR A 166 39.57 44.49 -65.88
C THR A 166 40.88 45.29 -65.77
N VAL A 167 41.75 44.96 -64.83
CA VAL A 167 43.08 45.58 -64.69
C VAL A 167 44.04 45.13 -65.80
N ALA A 168 44.02 43.83 -66.14
CA ALA A 168 44.87 43.27 -67.19
C ALA A 168 44.53 43.80 -68.59
N TRP A 169 43.25 44.05 -68.87
CA TRP A 169 42.79 44.57 -70.17
C TRP A 169 43.13 46.06 -70.39
N LYS A 170 43.49 46.78 -69.32
CA LYS A 170 43.81 48.22 -69.35
C LYS A 170 45.31 48.52 -69.49
N LYS A 171 46.16 47.49 -69.42
CA LYS A 171 47.61 47.56 -69.69
C LYS A 171 47.90 47.15 -71.13
#